data_AF-A0A0A1ITY1-F1
#
_entry.id   AF-A0A0A1ITY1-F1
#
_cell.length_a   1.000
_cell.length_b   1.000
_cell.length_c   1.000
_cell.angle_alpha   90.00
_cell.angle_beta   90.00
_cell.angle_gamma   90.00
#
_symmetry.space_group_name_H-M   'P 1'
#
loop_
_entity.id
_entity.type
_entity.pdbx_description
1 polymer ?
#
loop_
_entity_poly.entity_id
_entity_poly.type
_entity_poly.pdbx_seq_one_letter_code
_entity_poly.pdbx_strand_id
1 'polypeptide(L)'
;TKHGQQPMRMASATANCAKIIEYALHNGYDHVVNMQMGPKTGDARSFTDFEQLFEAWVKQMEWLFGTLVRTVNLGRYKDSEFYGRPFLSAVSERSVESGLD
;
A
#
# COMPACT_ATOMS: atom_id res chain seq x y z
N THR A 1 7.36 -26.03 -8.11
CA THR A 1 6.68 -26.76 -9.20
C THR A 1 7.50 -26.59 -10.47
N LYS A 2 7.22 -27.33 -11.54
CA LYS A 2 7.82 -27.20 -12.90
C LYS A 2 7.67 -25.81 -13.56
N HIS A 3 7.12 -24.82 -12.84
CA HIS A 3 6.90 -23.44 -13.28
C HIS A 3 7.28 -22.44 -12.16
N GLY A 4 8.03 -22.89 -11.16
CA GLY A 4 8.03 -22.32 -9.82
C GLY A 4 9.16 -21.34 -9.56
N GLN A 5 9.08 -20.13 -10.10
CA GLN A 5 9.48 -18.99 -9.27
C GLN A 5 8.41 -18.86 -8.17
N GLN A 6 8.80 -18.58 -6.92
CA GLN A 6 7.79 -18.19 -5.93
C GLN A 6 6.98 -17.06 -6.58
N PRO A 7 5.63 -17.11 -6.56
CA PRO A 7 4.88 -15.93 -6.95
C PRO A 7 5.46 -14.82 -6.09
N MET A 8 6.03 -13.79 -6.72
CA MET A 8 6.45 -12.58 -6.04
C MET A 8 5.19 -11.98 -5.43
N ARG A 9 4.79 -12.52 -4.28
CA ARG A 9 3.80 -11.97 -3.37
C ARG A 9 4.47 -10.80 -2.68
N MET A 10 4.94 -9.86 -3.50
CA MET A 10 5.34 -8.55 -3.06
C MET A 10 4.09 -7.94 -2.45
N ALA A 11 4.20 -7.50 -1.20
CA ALA A 11 3.12 -6.82 -0.53
C ALA A 11 2.59 -5.70 -1.46
N SER A 12 1.27 -5.65 -1.64
CA SER A 12 0.66 -4.60 -2.49
C SER A 12 0.71 -3.22 -1.82
N ALA A 13 1.04 -3.17 -0.53
CA ALA A 13 1.36 -1.96 0.22
C ALA A 13 2.13 -2.35 1.49
N THR A 14 2.99 -1.46 1.97
CA THR A 14 3.63 -1.57 3.28
C THR A 14 3.60 -0.19 3.91
N ALA A 15 3.00 -0.09 5.09
CA ALA A 15 2.87 1.15 5.83
C ALA A 15 3.16 0.90 7.31
N ASN A 16 3.66 1.92 8.00
CA ASN A 16 3.88 1.84 9.44
C ASN A 16 2.56 2.09 10.18
N CYS A 17 2.12 1.14 10.99
CA CYS A 17 0.89 1.28 11.79
C CYS A 17 0.95 2.46 12.78
N ALA A 18 2.14 2.87 13.22
CA ALA A 18 2.30 4.04 14.08
C ALA A 18 1.91 5.35 13.37
N LYS A 19 2.11 5.43 12.04
CA LYS A 19 1.71 6.61 11.27
C LYS A 19 0.18 6.76 11.21
N ILE A 20 -0.53 5.65 11.22
CA ILE A 20 -1.99 5.63 11.24
C ILE A 20 -2.52 6.15 12.58
N ILE A 21 -1.82 5.85 13.69
CA ILE A 21 -2.14 6.42 15.02
C ILE A 21 -1.96 7.94 15.01
N GLU A 22 -0.85 8.44 14.44
CA GLU A 22 -0.63 9.88 14.30
C GLU A 22 -1.80 10.55 13.56
N TYR A 23 -2.26 9.98 12.45
CA TYR A 23 -3.41 10.51 11.72
C TYR A 23 -4.72 10.42 12.50
N ALA A 24 -4.96 9.34 13.24
CA ALA A 24 -6.16 9.23 14.07
C ALA A 24 -6.20 10.32 15.15
N LEU A 25 -5.06 10.65 15.75
CA LEU A 25 -4.94 11.66 16.81
C LEU A 25 -4.95 13.11 16.26
N HIS A 26 -4.44 13.33 15.06
CA HIS A 26 -4.35 14.66 14.42
C HIS A 26 -5.40 14.87 13.33
N ASN A 27 -6.53 14.14 13.38
CA ASN A 27 -7.66 14.31 12.47
C ASN A 27 -7.26 14.23 10.97
N GLY A 28 -6.32 13.33 10.65
CA GLY A 28 -5.78 13.09 9.32
C GLY A 28 -4.71 14.08 8.83
N TYR A 29 -4.34 15.08 9.64
CA TYR A 29 -3.30 16.05 9.28
C TYR A 29 -1.90 15.46 9.49
N ASP A 30 -1.04 15.62 8.50
CA ASP A 30 0.36 15.22 8.56
C ASP A 30 1.25 16.44 8.82
N HIS A 31 1.94 16.44 9.96
CA HIS A 31 2.81 17.54 10.38
C HIS A 31 4.20 17.54 9.72
N VAL A 32 4.63 16.42 9.15
CA VAL A 32 5.91 16.33 8.44
C VAL A 32 5.80 17.00 7.07
N VAL A 33 4.72 16.72 6.35
CA VAL A 33 4.47 17.33 5.03
C VAL A 33 3.54 18.56 5.08
N ASN A 34 3.06 18.92 6.28
CA ASN A 34 2.16 20.05 6.54
C ASN A 34 0.91 20.05 5.65
N MET A 35 0.26 18.89 5.51
CA MET A 35 -0.89 18.72 4.62
C MET A 35 -1.97 17.85 5.25
N GLN A 36 -3.23 18.12 4.90
CA GLN A 36 -4.34 17.20 5.18
C GLN A 36 -4.17 15.97 4.27
N MET A 37 -3.54 14.92 4.80
CA MET A 37 -3.30 13.67 4.08
C MET A 37 -4.52 12.77 4.19
N GLY A 38 -4.81 12.30 5.41
CA GLY A 38 -5.90 11.38 5.68
C GLY A 38 -7.28 12.07 5.77
N PRO A 39 -8.37 11.30 5.79
CA PRO A 39 -9.71 11.82 6.05
C PRO A 39 -9.80 12.47 7.43
N LYS A 40 -10.75 13.41 7.59
CA LYS A 40 -11.08 13.97 8.90
C LYS A 40 -11.93 12.97 9.69
N THR A 41 -11.36 12.39 10.73
CA THR A 41 -11.98 11.36 11.58
C THR A 41 -12.54 11.91 12.90
N GLY A 42 -12.43 13.21 13.14
CA GLY A 42 -12.90 13.89 14.35
C GLY A 42 -11.75 14.44 15.21
N ASP A 43 -12.08 15.28 16.19
CA ASP A 43 -11.12 15.79 17.18
C ASP A 43 -10.89 14.71 18.25
N ALA A 44 -9.67 14.19 18.35
CA ALA A 44 -9.35 13.13 19.31
C ALA A 44 -9.59 13.51 20.77
N ARG A 45 -9.60 14.81 21.11
CA ARG A 45 -9.92 15.30 22.47
C ARG A 45 -11.40 15.13 22.84
N SER A 46 -12.25 14.90 21.84
CA SER A 46 -13.68 14.64 22.04
C SER A 46 -14.00 13.16 22.23
N PHE A 47 -13.02 12.25 22.06
CA PHE A 47 -13.25 10.82 22.22
C PHE A 47 -13.43 10.46 23.70
N THR A 48 -14.50 9.71 23.98
CA THR A 48 -14.90 9.30 25.33
C THR A 48 -14.43 7.90 25.70
N ASP A 49 -14.09 7.09 24.69
CA ASP A 49 -13.67 5.71 24.85
C ASP A 49 -12.64 5.32 23.78
N PHE A 50 -12.01 4.16 24.00
CA PHE A 50 -10.99 3.63 23.10
C PHE A 50 -11.56 3.24 21.72
N GLU A 51 -12.81 2.78 21.67
CA GLU A 51 -13.42 2.28 20.43
C GLU A 51 -13.56 3.41 19.40
N GLN A 52 -13.90 4.62 19.83
CA GLN A 52 -13.92 5.80 18.95
C GLN A 52 -12.55 6.10 18.33
N LEU A 53 -11.46 5.95 19.10
CA LEU A 53 -10.10 6.10 18.58
C LEU A 53 -9.75 4.96 17.61
N PHE A 54 -10.14 3.73 17.93
CA PHE A 54 -9.91 2.57 17.07
C PHE A 54 -10.67 2.69 15.75
N GLU A 55 -11.92 3.14 15.76
CA GLU A 55 -12.68 3.44 14.54
C GLU A 55 -12.02 4.53 13.69
N ALA A 56 -11.51 5.60 14.31
CA ALA A 56 -10.73 6.62 13.62
C ALA A 56 -9.47 6.00 12.99
N TRP A 57 -8.74 5.16 13.72
CA TRP A 57 -7.57 4.45 13.22
C TRP A 57 -7.90 3.54 12.03
N VAL A 58 -9.01 2.77 12.10
CA VAL A 58 -9.46 1.91 10.98
C VAL A 58 -9.75 2.75 9.74
N LYS A 59 -10.46 3.87 9.86
CA LYS A 59 -10.74 4.78 8.73
C LYS A 59 -9.47 5.35 8.10
N GLN A 60 -8.47 5.71 8.92
CA GLN A 60 -7.16 6.16 8.44
C GLN A 60 -6.40 5.03 7.73
N MET A 61 -6.48 3.81 8.27
CA MET A 61 -5.84 2.61 7.70
C MET A 61 -6.43 2.27 6.33
N GLU A 62 -7.76 2.22 6.20
CA GLU A 62 -8.45 1.95 4.94
C GLU A 62 -8.07 2.97 3.86
N TRP A 63 -8.04 4.26 4.22
CA TRP A 63 -7.62 5.32 3.30
C TRP A 63 -6.16 5.15 2.87
N LEU A 64 -5.24 4.89 3.81
CA LEU A 64 -3.81 4.79 3.54
C LEU A 64 -3.51 3.58 2.65
N PHE A 65 -4.02 2.40 3.01
CA PHE A 65 -3.81 1.18 2.24
C PHE A 65 -4.54 1.23 0.90
N GLY A 66 -5.75 1.79 0.85
CA GLY A 66 -6.45 2.01 -0.42
C GLY A 66 -5.65 2.88 -1.38
N THR A 67 -4.98 3.92 -0.87
CA THR A 67 -4.11 4.80 -1.67
C THR A 67 -2.87 4.07 -2.15
N LEU A 68 -2.14 3.39 -1.25
CA LEU A 68 -0.89 2.70 -1.58
C LEU A 68 -1.11 1.55 -2.58
N VAL A 69 -2.16 0.75 -2.40
CA VAL A 69 -2.47 -0.38 -3.28
C VAL A 69 -2.81 0.10 -4.70
N ARG A 70 -3.53 1.21 -4.84
CA ARG A 70 -3.83 1.78 -6.16
C ARG A 70 -2.56 2.16 -6.92
N THR A 71 -1.62 2.82 -6.24
CA THR A 71 -0.34 3.21 -6.84
C THR A 71 0.49 1.99 -7.24
N VAL A 72 0.60 0.98 -6.36
CA VAL A 72 1.33 -0.25 -6.68
C VAL A 72 0.68 -1.02 -7.84
N ASN A 73 -0.64 -1.11 -7.87
CA ASN A 73 -1.35 -1.79 -8.95
C ASN A 73 -1.18 -1.05 -10.29
N LEU A 74 -1.20 0.28 -10.29
CA LEU A 74 -0.92 1.06 -11.49
C LEU A 74 0.50 0.81 -11.99
N GLY A 75 1.49 0.82 -11.08
CA GLY A 75 2.88 0.50 -11.42
C GLY A 75 3.00 -0.88 -12.05
N ARG A 76 2.37 -1.90 -11.46
CA ARG A 76 2.35 -3.28 -11.99
C ARG A 76 1.69 -3.38 -13.36
N TYR A 77 0.58 -2.66 -13.57
CA TYR A 77 -0.12 -2.66 -14.85
C TYR A 77 0.73 -2.05 -15.97
N LYS A 78 1.55 -1.05 -15.64
CA LYS A 78 2.43 -0.35 -16.57
C LYS A 78 3.85 -0.93 -16.66
N ASP A 79 4.20 -1.88 -15.81
CA ASP A 79 5.57 -2.38 -15.66
C ASP A 79 6.11 -2.93 -16.98
N SER A 80 5.32 -3.71 -17.73
CA SER A 80 5.73 -4.28 -19.01
C SER A 80 5.95 -3.24 -20.12
N GLU A 81 5.34 -2.06 -20.02
CA GLU A 81 5.53 -0.95 -20.97
C GLU A 81 6.84 -0.19 -20.69
N PHE A 82 7.30 -0.17 -19.44
CA PHE A 82 8.44 0.66 -19.01
C PHE A 82 9.70 -0.13 -18.66
N TYR A 83 9.57 -1.37 -18.18
CA TYR A 83 10.64 -2.13 -17.55
C TYR A 83 10.62 -3.60 -17.98
N GLY A 84 11.12 -3.88 -19.19
CA GLY A 84 11.39 -5.27 -19.58
C GLY A 84 12.49 -5.90 -18.72
N ARG A 85 12.34 -7.17 -18.34
CA ARG A 85 13.25 -7.87 -17.42
C ARG A 85 13.95 -9.06 -18.09
N PRO A 86 14.63 -8.89 -19.23
CA PRO A 86 15.08 -10.00 -20.08
C PRO A 86 15.99 -10.99 -19.36
N PHE A 87 16.84 -10.54 -18.42
CA PHE A 87 17.67 -11.45 -17.63
C PHE A 87 16.85 -12.30 -16.66
N LEU A 88 15.86 -11.69 -15.98
CA LEU A 88 14.98 -12.40 -15.05
C LEU A 88 14.09 -13.41 -15.80
N SER A 89 13.61 -13.00 -16.98
CA SER A 89 12.78 -13.81 -17.85
C SER A 89 13.56 -14.96 -18.49
N ALA A 90 14.82 -14.73 -18.88
CA ALA A 90 15.69 -15.78 -19.42
C ALA A 90 16.00 -16.91 -18.41
N VAL A 91 15.94 -16.63 -17.10
CA VAL A 91 16.11 -17.65 -16.05
C VAL A 91 14.78 -18.21 -15.53
N SER A 92 13.66 -17.80 -16.13
CA SER A 92 12.30 -18.26 -15.82
C SER A 92 11.80 -19.21 -16.91
N GLU A 93 11.65 -20.50 -16.59
CA GLU A 93 11.17 -21.53 -17.53
C GLU A 93 9.83 -21.14 -18.19
N ARG A 94 8.90 -20.58 -17.42
CA ARG A 94 7.60 -20.08 -17.92
C ARG A 94 7.76 -18.97 -18.96
N SER A 95 8.65 -18.02 -18.70
CA SER A 95 8.87 -16.87 -19.58
C SER A 95 9.51 -17.35 -20.90
N VAL A 96 10.48 -18.27 -20.81
CA VAL A 96 11.12 -18.92 -21.98
C VAL A 96 10.10 -19.71 -22.82
N GLU A 97 9.24 -20.52 -22.20
CA GLU A 97 8.23 -21.32 -22.92
C GLU A 97 7.15 -20.47 -23.58
N SER A 98 6.72 -19.38 -22.92
CA SER A 98 5.64 -18.52 -23.41
C SER A 98 6.09 -17.40 -24.35
N GLY A 99 7.39 -17.08 -24.37
CA GLY A 99 7.92 -15.93 -25.10
C GLY A 99 7.47 -14.58 -24.51
N LEU A 100 6.93 -14.59 -23.29
CA LEU A 100 6.55 -13.41 -22.54
C LEU A 100 7.60 -13.13 -21.47
N ASP A 101 7.73 -11.86 -21.08
CA ASP A 101 8.48 -11.48 -19.87
C ASP A 101 7.86 -12.16 -18.64
#